data_AF-A0A9W6IPA5-F1
#
_entry.id   AF-A0A9W6IPA5-F1
#
_cell.length_a   1.000
_cell.length_b   1.000
_cell.length_c   1.000
_cell.angle_alpha   90.00
_cell.angle_beta   90.00
_cell.angle_gamma   90.00
#
_symmetry.space_group_name_H-M   'P 1'
#
loop_
_entity.id
_entity.type
_entity.pdbx_description
1 polymer ?
#
loop_
_entity_poly.entity_id
_entity_poly.type
_entity_poly.pdbx_seq_one_letter_code
_entity_poly.pdbx_strand_id
1 'polypeptide(L)'
;MTGESLVCEPARLDWSEPSGPRAADYGDVYFSAEDGLEETRAVFLTGCGLPEAWQGRRHFVVGELGFGTGLNALALWQLWRETRPAGAWLDFVSVEKHPLSRDEAVRAFAAWPDLEPLTTRLLKQWPSRQKGVHRLVFPEDGFAITVIHDTVEAALADMDFRADAWFLDGFAPAKNDAMWSQDVLDQVGRLSAPGARIGTFTVAGHVRRGLQAAGFEVAKRPGFGRKRERLEAVFPGTSAATMPLPRKVAIIGAGIAGASLARAFAGRGSEVVVFDAAGPAGGASGAPAGLLTPRLERADRPHVRATLAAFDYARRCYEGFDGFYPGGVVRLAKDEREAQRFAGIAALMDERVEWDGSVLQMHAAARIEPARIVARMLGDVPVCQARIASVSETDNEVLLVNADGKTLCRADCVVFACGAGMTAWYPDISPSAGQVAVFAGEAPARPVTWGGYACAAPGGVLVGATHVAGEDAGPDEPAIAGFREAYARHFPSLKAGEVVQTWCGVRASTPDRLPVAGALGPRSFVLSGLGSRGFAHAPLLAEHVAALAHGHMPALPRSAAEAFDPARFEIRRQRRGG
;
A
#
# COMPACT_ATOMS: atom_id res chain seq x y z
N MET A 1 -9.80 -12.70 -27.72
CA MET A 1 -9.98 -12.06 -26.40
C MET A 1 -8.64 -12.17 -25.69
N THR A 2 -7.80 -11.14 -25.77
CA THR A 2 -6.56 -11.09 -24.98
C THR A 2 -6.97 -11.05 -23.51
N GLY A 3 -6.56 -12.09 -22.78
CA GLY A 3 -6.91 -12.31 -21.38
C GLY A 3 -6.30 -11.23 -20.48
N GLU A 4 -7.09 -10.21 -20.18
CA GLU A 4 -6.80 -9.34 -19.05
C GLU A 4 -6.84 -10.21 -17.78
N SER A 5 -5.80 -10.13 -16.97
CA SER A 5 -5.68 -10.77 -15.66
C SER A 5 -5.19 -9.70 -14.68
N LEU A 6 -5.72 -9.69 -13.46
CA LEU A 6 -5.26 -8.84 -12.36
C LEU A 6 -4.09 -9.46 -11.58
N VAL A 7 -3.56 -10.59 -12.07
CA VAL A 7 -2.48 -11.35 -11.44
C VAL A 7 -1.37 -11.59 -12.46
N CYS A 8 -0.11 -11.56 -12.00
CA CYS A 8 1.06 -11.92 -12.79
C CYS A 8 1.23 -13.45 -12.86
N GLU A 9 1.71 -13.90 -14.02
CA GLU A 9 2.18 -15.28 -14.19
C GLU A 9 3.41 -15.50 -13.30
N PRO A 10 3.46 -16.60 -12.53
CA PRO A 10 4.59 -16.87 -11.65
C PRO A 10 5.84 -17.21 -12.47
N ALA A 11 7.03 -17.07 -11.87
CA ALA A 11 8.24 -17.58 -12.48
C ALA A 11 8.18 -19.11 -12.61
N ARG A 12 8.76 -19.64 -13.69
CA ARG A 12 8.92 -21.09 -13.89
C ARG A 12 10.36 -21.48 -13.61
N LEU A 13 10.60 -22.01 -12.41
CA LEU A 13 11.94 -22.37 -11.94
C LEU A 13 12.19 -23.88 -12.03
N ASP A 14 13.30 -24.25 -12.68
CA ASP A 14 13.87 -25.60 -12.60
C ASP A 14 14.96 -25.62 -11.53
N TRP A 15 14.80 -26.50 -10.54
CA TRP A 15 15.70 -26.66 -9.40
C TRP A 15 16.53 -27.95 -9.46
N SER A 16 16.65 -28.56 -10.64
CA SER A 16 17.39 -29.81 -10.84
C SER A 16 18.89 -29.67 -10.59
N GLU A 17 19.45 -28.46 -10.76
CA GLU A 17 20.88 -28.19 -10.61
C GLU A 17 21.26 -27.70 -9.20
N PRO A 18 22.35 -28.22 -8.60
CA PRO A 18 22.80 -27.78 -7.27
C PRO A 18 23.26 -26.31 -7.21
N SER A 19 23.71 -25.74 -8.34
CA SER A 19 24.25 -24.38 -8.41
C SER A 19 23.21 -23.27 -8.23
N GLY A 20 21.92 -23.62 -8.22
CA GLY A 20 20.80 -22.67 -8.14
C GLY A 20 19.78 -22.88 -9.27
N PRO A 21 18.56 -22.34 -9.13
CA PRO A 21 17.49 -22.57 -10.08
C PRO A 21 17.71 -21.87 -11.42
N ARG A 22 17.22 -22.49 -12.49
CA ARG A 22 17.15 -21.88 -13.83
C ARG A 22 15.74 -21.38 -14.11
N ALA A 23 15.63 -20.18 -14.67
CA ALA A 23 14.36 -19.70 -15.21
C ALA A 23 14.11 -20.32 -16.59
N ALA A 24 13.10 -21.17 -16.69
CA ALA A 24 12.77 -21.90 -17.91
C ALA A 24 12.45 -20.95 -19.07
N ASP A 25 11.73 -19.86 -18.80
CA ASP A 25 11.28 -18.90 -19.81
C ASP A 25 12.43 -18.08 -20.43
N TYR A 26 13.59 -18.02 -19.76
CA TYR A 26 14.76 -17.25 -20.20
C TYR A 26 15.99 -18.12 -20.49
N GLY A 27 15.96 -19.41 -20.13
CA GLY A 27 17.08 -20.33 -20.32
C GLY A 27 18.36 -19.88 -19.61
N ASP A 28 18.23 -19.25 -18.44
CA ASP A 28 19.35 -18.71 -17.67
C ASP A 28 19.27 -19.05 -16.19
N VAL A 29 20.40 -18.96 -15.49
CA VAL A 29 20.45 -19.09 -14.03
C VAL A 29 19.70 -17.90 -13.41
N TYR A 30 18.79 -18.17 -12.48
CA TYR A 30 18.01 -17.15 -11.79
C TYR A 30 18.82 -16.47 -10.68
N PHE A 31 19.58 -17.26 -9.91
CA PHE A 31 20.61 -16.78 -8.99
C PHE A 31 21.67 -17.85 -8.76
N SER A 32 22.89 -17.43 -8.41
CA SER A 32 23.96 -18.32 -7.96
C SER A 32 23.81 -18.64 -6.47
N ALA A 33 23.69 -19.92 -6.12
CA ALA A 33 23.58 -20.36 -4.73
C ALA A 33 24.90 -20.24 -3.95
N GLU A 34 26.05 -20.32 -4.63
CA GLU A 34 27.37 -20.30 -3.98
C GLU A 34 27.94 -18.87 -3.83
N ASP A 35 27.84 -18.04 -4.88
CA ASP A 35 28.51 -16.73 -4.93
C ASP A 35 27.53 -15.52 -4.98
N GLY A 36 26.22 -15.76 -5.00
CA GLY A 36 25.23 -14.72 -5.31
C GLY A 36 25.30 -13.49 -4.39
N LEU A 37 25.48 -13.69 -3.08
CA LEU A 37 25.52 -12.58 -2.13
C LEU A 37 26.78 -11.71 -2.29
N GLU A 38 27.94 -12.32 -2.50
CA GLU A 38 29.19 -11.59 -2.74
C GLU A 38 29.17 -10.87 -4.09
N GLU A 39 28.58 -11.47 -5.13
CA GLU A 39 28.37 -10.79 -6.41
C GLU A 39 27.46 -9.56 -6.23
N THR A 40 26.34 -9.70 -5.51
CA THR A 40 25.46 -8.57 -5.19
C THR A 40 26.22 -7.44 -4.48
N ARG A 41 27.01 -7.77 -3.45
CA ARG A 41 27.82 -6.78 -2.70
C ARG A 41 28.80 -6.04 -3.62
N ALA A 42 29.53 -6.77 -4.46
CA ALA A 42 30.55 -6.20 -5.33
C ALA A 42 29.98 -5.40 -6.52
N VAL A 43 28.96 -5.93 -7.19
CA VAL A 43 28.41 -5.36 -8.43
C VAL A 43 27.48 -4.19 -8.14
N PHE A 44 26.58 -4.36 -7.17
CA PHE A 44 25.51 -3.41 -6.92
C PHE A 44 25.85 -2.47 -5.76
N LEU A 45 26.19 -2.99 -4.59
CA LEU A 45 26.44 -2.12 -3.42
C LEU A 45 27.70 -1.28 -3.62
N THR A 46 28.85 -1.94 -3.82
CA THR A 46 30.11 -1.23 -4.08
C THR A 46 30.08 -0.46 -5.40
N GLY A 47 29.44 -1.00 -6.44
CA GLY A 47 29.29 -0.30 -7.73
C GLY A 47 28.54 1.03 -7.62
N CYS A 48 27.56 1.11 -6.72
CA CYS A 48 26.85 2.34 -6.39
C CYS A 48 27.56 3.20 -5.32
N GLY A 49 28.75 2.81 -4.85
CA GLY A 49 29.50 3.53 -3.82
C GLY A 49 28.83 3.51 -2.44
N LEU A 50 28.18 2.41 -2.10
CA LEU A 50 27.54 2.21 -0.81
C LEU A 50 28.53 1.56 0.17
N PRO A 51 28.55 1.98 1.46
CA PRO A 51 27.60 2.88 2.12
C PRO A 51 27.91 4.38 2.02
N GLU A 52 29.04 4.77 1.43
CA GLU A 52 29.52 6.17 1.46
C GLU A 52 28.52 7.15 0.83
N ALA A 53 27.78 6.73 -0.20
CA ALA A 53 26.84 7.59 -0.93
C ALA A 53 25.67 8.10 -0.07
N TRP A 54 25.27 7.39 1.00
CA TRP A 54 24.18 7.84 1.88
C TRP A 54 24.64 8.52 3.16
N GLN A 55 25.94 8.72 3.35
CA GLN A 55 26.44 9.44 4.53
C GLN A 55 25.90 10.87 4.55
N GLY A 56 25.35 11.28 5.70
CA GLY A 56 24.72 12.59 5.87
C GLY A 56 23.37 12.77 5.17
N ARG A 57 22.85 11.73 4.49
CA ARG A 57 21.52 11.76 3.86
C ARG A 57 20.45 11.39 4.88
N ARG A 58 19.28 12.04 4.77
CA ARG A 58 18.08 11.68 5.55
C ARG A 58 17.14 10.75 4.79
N HIS A 59 17.26 10.71 3.47
CA HIS A 59 16.48 9.87 2.59
C HIS A 59 17.37 9.39 1.46
N PHE A 60 17.23 8.13 1.07
CA PHE A 60 17.95 7.51 -0.03
C PHE A 60 17.02 6.57 -0.79
N VAL A 61 17.05 6.60 -2.12
CA VAL A 61 16.20 5.76 -2.96
C VAL A 61 17.07 4.89 -3.87
N VAL A 62 16.82 3.59 -3.87
CA VAL A 62 17.46 2.64 -4.77
C VAL A 62 16.41 2.06 -5.70
N GLY A 63 16.58 2.21 -7.01
CA GLY A 63 15.78 1.56 -8.03
C GLY A 63 16.41 0.24 -8.48
N GLU A 64 15.59 -0.74 -8.85
CA GLU A 64 16.02 -2.03 -9.38
C GLU A 64 15.12 -2.49 -10.53
N LEU A 65 15.73 -3.15 -11.51
CA LEU A 65 15.01 -3.92 -12.53
C LEU A 65 15.17 -5.42 -12.20
N GLY A 66 14.06 -6.15 -12.04
CA GLY A 66 14.08 -7.56 -11.68
C GLY A 66 14.27 -7.81 -10.19
N PHE A 67 13.18 -7.98 -9.44
CA PHE A 67 13.25 -8.29 -8.00
C PHE A 67 13.82 -9.68 -7.74
N GLY A 68 13.46 -10.65 -8.59
CA GLY A 68 13.93 -12.01 -8.47
C GLY A 68 13.56 -12.64 -7.12
N THR A 69 14.60 -13.08 -6.40
CA THR A 69 14.49 -13.59 -5.02
C THR A 69 14.41 -12.50 -3.96
N GLY A 70 14.69 -11.24 -4.31
CA GLY A 70 14.89 -10.14 -3.38
C GLY A 70 16.29 -10.11 -2.74
N LEU A 71 17.28 -10.85 -3.28
CA LEU A 71 18.64 -10.91 -2.73
C LEU A 71 19.30 -9.53 -2.63
N ASN A 72 19.19 -8.71 -3.68
CA ASN A 72 19.75 -7.36 -3.66
C ASN A 72 19.09 -6.48 -2.60
N ALA A 73 17.77 -6.59 -2.43
CA ALA A 73 17.04 -5.90 -1.38
C ALA A 73 17.52 -6.33 0.02
N LEU A 74 17.75 -7.64 0.23
CA LEU A 74 18.23 -8.18 1.51
C LEU A 74 19.68 -7.76 1.81
N ALA A 75 20.56 -7.82 0.82
CA ALA A 75 21.95 -7.39 0.97
C ALA A 75 22.06 -5.89 1.25
N LEU A 76 21.27 -5.08 0.53
CA LEU A 76 21.15 -3.65 0.78
C LEU A 76 20.59 -3.37 2.17
N TRP A 77 19.56 -4.09 2.59
CA TRP A 77 18.94 -3.92 3.91
C TRP A 77 19.91 -4.29 5.04
N GLN A 78 20.72 -5.35 4.87
CA GLN A 78 21.78 -5.71 5.80
C GLN A 78 22.78 -4.56 5.96
N LEU A 79 23.35 -4.08 4.85
CA LEU A 79 24.32 -2.97 4.86
C LEU A 79 23.70 -1.69 5.44
N TRP A 80 22.43 -1.42 5.13
CA TRP A 80 21.70 -0.29 5.68
C TRP A 80 21.58 -0.37 7.21
N ARG A 81 21.20 -1.52 7.78
CA ARG A 81 21.10 -1.67 9.24
C ARG A 81 22.44 -1.44 9.95
N GLU A 82 23.54 -1.76 9.30
CA GLU A 82 24.90 -1.59 9.84
C GLU A 82 25.40 -0.15 9.75
N THR A 83 24.95 0.63 8.75
CA THR A 83 25.59 1.91 8.37
C THR A 83 24.63 3.10 8.25
N ARG A 84 23.34 2.88 8.52
CA ARG A 84 22.27 3.88 8.44
C ARG A 84 22.57 5.14 9.27
N PRO A 85 22.48 6.34 8.68
CA PRO A 85 22.46 7.58 9.45
C PRO A 85 21.23 7.66 10.38
N ALA A 86 21.41 8.27 11.56
CA ALA A 86 20.34 8.38 12.56
C ALA A 86 19.08 9.06 11.99
N GLY A 87 17.94 8.39 12.12
CA GLY A 87 16.64 8.89 11.63
C GLY A 87 16.49 8.91 10.10
N ALA A 88 17.45 8.37 9.34
CA ALA A 88 17.34 8.32 7.89
C ALA A 88 16.37 7.24 7.41
N TRP A 89 15.85 7.39 6.19
CA TRP A 89 14.95 6.45 5.54
C TRP A 89 15.53 5.96 4.21
N LEU A 90 15.35 4.68 3.88
CA LEU A 90 15.72 4.13 2.58
C LEU A 90 14.51 3.47 1.91
N ASP A 91 14.24 3.86 0.67
CA ASP A 91 13.23 3.23 -0.19
C ASP A 91 13.92 2.40 -1.28
N PHE A 92 13.70 1.09 -1.27
CA PHE A 92 14.09 0.18 -2.34
C PHE A 92 12.90 -0.05 -3.27
N VAL A 93 13.02 0.26 -4.55
CA VAL A 93 11.95 0.16 -5.54
C VAL A 93 12.38 -0.81 -6.63
N SER A 94 11.67 -1.92 -6.78
CA SER A 94 12.00 -2.96 -7.76
C SER A 94 10.79 -3.31 -8.62
N VAL A 95 11.06 -3.72 -9.87
CA VAL A 95 10.03 -4.20 -10.80
C VAL A 95 10.19 -5.69 -11.04
N GLU A 96 9.10 -6.45 -10.97
CA GLU A 96 9.10 -7.88 -11.22
C GLU A 96 7.93 -8.29 -12.11
N LYS A 97 8.21 -8.95 -13.22
CA LYS A 97 7.19 -9.41 -14.16
C LYS A 97 6.64 -10.78 -13.77
N HIS A 98 7.50 -11.62 -13.19
CA HIS A 98 7.24 -13.02 -12.87
C HIS A 98 7.55 -13.28 -11.39
N PRO A 99 6.69 -12.81 -10.48
CA PRO A 99 6.96 -12.91 -9.05
C PRO A 99 7.00 -14.37 -8.57
N LEU A 100 7.97 -14.69 -7.71
CA LEU A 100 8.03 -15.99 -7.05
C LEU A 100 6.85 -16.19 -6.10
N SER A 101 6.39 -17.43 -6.01
CA SER A 101 5.54 -17.83 -4.89
C SER A 101 6.30 -17.71 -3.57
N ARG A 102 5.56 -17.59 -2.47
CA ARG A 102 6.16 -17.56 -1.13
C ARG A 102 7.01 -18.81 -0.85
N ASP A 103 6.55 -19.98 -1.29
CA ASP A 103 7.24 -21.25 -1.05
C ASP A 103 8.53 -21.36 -1.86
N GLU A 104 8.56 -20.84 -3.09
CA GLU A 104 9.79 -20.71 -3.87
C GLU A 104 10.78 -19.72 -3.25
N ALA A 105 10.28 -18.60 -2.69
CA ALA A 105 11.13 -17.65 -1.97
C ALA A 105 11.75 -18.30 -0.71
N VAL A 106 10.97 -19.06 0.07
CA VAL A 106 11.49 -19.85 1.20
C VAL A 106 12.59 -20.81 0.74
N ARG A 107 12.36 -21.52 -0.36
CA ARG A 107 13.36 -22.44 -0.92
C ARG A 107 14.63 -21.70 -1.36
N ALA A 108 14.50 -20.52 -1.98
CA ALA A 108 15.63 -19.71 -2.40
C ALA A 108 16.49 -19.24 -1.22
N PHE A 109 15.85 -18.78 -0.13
CA PHE A 109 16.55 -18.26 1.04
C PHE A 109 17.39 -19.29 1.80
N ALA A 110 17.16 -20.59 1.58
CA ALA A 110 18.02 -21.64 2.13
C ALA A 110 19.48 -21.54 1.65
N ALA A 111 19.75 -20.86 0.53
CA ALA A 111 21.10 -20.62 0.04
C ALA A 111 21.87 -19.55 0.84
N TRP A 112 21.20 -18.69 1.59
CA TRP A 112 21.81 -17.57 2.31
C TRP A 112 21.43 -17.56 3.80
N PRO A 113 21.90 -18.55 4.58
CA PRO A 113 21.56 -18.66 6.00
C PRO A 113 21.98 -17.43 6.82
N ASP A 114 23.04 -16.71 6.40
CA ASP A 114 23.50 -15.48 7.06
C ASP A 114 22.49 -14.32 6.97
N LEU A 115 21.50 -14.42 6.08
CA LEU A 115 20.42 -13.43 5.92
C LEU A 115 19.12 -13.85 6.62
N GLU A 116 19.10 -14.95 7.39
CA GLU A 116 17.90 -15.49 8.04
C GLU A 116 17.07 -14.42 8.78
N PRO A 117 17.66 -13.53 9.60
CA PRO A 117 16.86 -12.54 10.33
C PRO A 117 16.09 -11.57 9.43
N LEU A 118 16.63 -11.28 8.24
CA LEU A 118 15.99 -10.39 7.25
C LEU A 118 15.01 -11.15 6.37
N THR A 119 15.39 -12.34 5.90
CA THR A 119 14.51 -13.19 5.08
C THR A 119 13.24 -13.55 5.84
N THR A 120 13.32 -13.89 7.13
CA THR A 120 12.15 -14.17 7.99
C THR A 120 11.22 -12.96 8.08
N ARG A 121 11.76 -11.74 8.15
CA ARG A 121 10.95 -10.50 8.20
C ARG A 121 10.33 -10.17 6.84
N LEU A 122 11.08 -10.36 5.75
CA LEU A 122 10.58 -10.20 4.38
C LEU A 122 9.45 -11.21 4.08
N LEU A 123 9.62 -12.48 4.45
CA LEU A 123 8.64 -13.55 4.24
C LEU A 123 7.30 -13.31 4.97
N LYS A 124 7.31 -12.61 6.10
CA LYS A 124 6.07 -12.20 6.80
C LYS A 124 5.24 -11.20 5.98
N GLN A 125 5.89 -10.44 5.11
CA GLN A 125 5.26 -9.45 4.25
C GLN A 125 5.31 -9.81 2.76
N TRP A 126 5.71 -11.04 2.38
CA TRP A 126 5.92 -11.44 0.98
C TRP A 126 4.72 -11.05 0.11
N PRO A 127 4.94 -10.34 -1.02
CA PRO A 127 3.85 -9.78 -1.81
C PRO A 127 3.02 -10.88 -2.47
N SER A 128 1.74 -10.58 -2.73
CA SER A 128 0.91 -11.45 -3.55
C SER A 128 1.26 -11.29 -5.03
N ARG A 129 0.79 -12.19 -5.89
CA ARG A 129 1.04 -12.09 -7.35
C ARG A 129 0.15 -11.07 -8.05
N GLN A 130 -0.66 -10.29 -7.33
CA GLN A 130 -1.52 -9.28 -7.94
C GLN A 130 -0.68 -8.24 -8.69
N LYS A 131 -1.17 -7.78 -9.84
CA LYS A 131 -0.55 -6.71 -10.61
C LYS A 131 -0.58 -5.38 -9.86
N GLY A 132 0.44 -4.57 -10.09
CA GLY A 132 0.58 -3.25 -9.48
C GLY A 132 1.54 -3.22 -8.28
N VAL A 133 1.37 -2.23 -7.42
CA VAL A 133 2.35 -1.89 -6.37
C VAL A 133 2.16 -2.74 -5.10
N HIS A 134 3.27 -3.20 -4.54
CA HIS A 134 3.31 -3.88 -3.24
C HIS A 134 4.30 -3.17 -2.32
N ARG A 135 3.77 -2.38 -1.39
CA ARG A 135 4.56 -1.66 -0.39
C ARG A 135 4.77 -2.50 0.86
N LEU A 136 6.02 -2.70 1.26
CA LEU A 136 6.44 -3.41 2.47
C LEU A 136 7.27 -2.44 3.32
N VAL A 137 6.92 -2.28 4.60
CA VAL A 137 7.52 -1.23 5.45
C VAL A 137 8.09 -1.85 6.72
N PHE A 138 9.31 -1.43 7.05
CA PHE A 138 10.09 -1.87 8.20
C PHE A 138 10.57 -0.63 8.98
N PRO A 139 9.65 0.06 9.70
CA PRO A 139 9.93 1.36 10.32
C PRO A 139 11.07 1.32 11.34
N GLU A 140 11.25 0.20 12.04
CA GLU A 140 12.34 -0.02 12.98
C GLU A 140 13.73 0.14 12.34
N ASP A 141 13.87 -0.17 11.06
CA ASP A 141 15.11 0.01 10.30
C ASP A 141 15.06 1.26 9.40
N GLY A 142 13.95 2.01 9.40
CA GLY A 142 13.74 3.11 8.45
C GLY A 142 13.90 2.64 7.00
N PHE A 143 13.34 1.48 6.68
CA PHE A 143 13.54 0.81 5.41
C PHE A 143 12.20 0.39 4.83
N ALA A 144 12.04 0.53 3.52
CA ALA A 144 10.87 0.03 2.83
C ALA A 144 11.22 -0.55 1.46
N ILE A 145 10.47 -1.58 1.08
CA ILE A 145 10.55 -2.24 -0.22
C ILE A 145 9.25 -1.96 -0.95
N THR A 146 9.35 -1.47 -2.19
CA THR A 146 8.22 -1.37 -3.11
C THR A 146 8.49 -2.29 -4.29
N VAL A 147 7.74 -3.39 -4.40
CA VAL A 147 7.79 -4.28 -5.56
C VAL A 147 6.64 -3.95 -6.49
N ILE A 148 6.92 -3.69 -7.77
CA ILE A 148 5.92 -3.39 -8.78
C ILE A 148 5.77 -4.62 -9.67
N HIS A 149 4.60 -5.24 -9.61
CA HIS A 149 4.26 -6.40 -10.43
C HIS A 149 3.70 -5.95 -11.78
N ASP A 150 4.57 -5.75 -12.76
CA ASP A 150 4.24 -5.41 -14.14
C ASP A 150 5.46 -5.59 -15.07
N THR A 151 5.34 -5.22 -16.35
CA THR A 151 6.50 -5.02 -17.22
C THR A 151 7.32 -3.81 -16.75
N VAL A 152 8.63 -3.86 -16.97
CA VAL A 152 9.55 -2.76 -16.60
C VAL A 152 9.14 -1.43 -17.23
N GLU A 153 8.84 -1.43 -18.53
CA GLU A 153 8.42 -0.24 -19.26
C GLU A 153 7.16 0.41 -18.64
N ALA A 154 6.10 -0.39 -18.43
CA ALA A 154 4.85 0.12 -17.87
C ALA A 154 5.00 0.59 -16.42
N ALA A 155 5.72 -0.19 -15.61
CA ALA A 155 5.98 0.13 -14.20
C ALA A 155 6.74 1.45 -14.04
N LEU A 156 7.84 1.63 -14.77
CA LEU A 156 8.66 2.84 -14.64
C LEU A 156 7.92 4.06 -15.19
N ALA A 157 7.23 3.94 -16.33
CA ALA A 157 6.47 5.04 -16.93
C ALA A 157 5.42 5.63 -15.98
N ASP A 158 4.79 4.78 -15.17
CA ASP A 158 3.74 5.15 -14.20
C ASP A 158 4.29 5.56 -12.83
N MET A 159 5.61 5.60 -12.64
CA MET A 159 6.23 6.04 -11.38
C MET A 159 6.78 7.46 -11.44
N ASP A 160 6.87 8.09 -10.26
CA ASP A 160 7.49 9.40 -10.07
C ASP A 160 8.26 9.43 -8.74
N PHE A 161 9.51 8.97 -8.80
CA PHE A 161 10.47 9.07 -7.71
C PHE A 161 11.82 9.56 -8.28
N ARG A 162 12.80 9.76 -7.40
CA ARG A 162 14.18 10.11 -7.78
C ARG A 162 15.12 9.12 -7.12
N ALA A 163 15.67 8.18 -7.89
CA ALA A 163 16.64 7.20 -7.42
C ALA A 163 18.02 7.84 -7.26
N ASP A 164 18.63 7.65 -6.11
CA ASP A 164 20.04 7.96 -5.84
C ASP A 164 20.98 6.84 -6.33
N ALA A 165 20.45 5.63 -6.48
CA ALA A 165 21.18 4.51 -7.06
C ALA A 165 20.26 3.58 -7.86
N TRP A 166 20.84 2.87 -8.83
CA TRP A 166 20.15 1.86 -9.62
C TRP A 166 20.91 0.54 -9.65
N PHE A 167 20.21 -0.55 -9.37
CA PHE A 167 20.65 -1.92 -9.64
C PHE A 167 20.00 -2.36 -10.95
N LEU A 168 20.74 -2.25 -12.05
CA LEU A 168 20.27 -2.80 -13.31
C LEU A 168 20.62 -4.28 -13.32
N ASP A 169 19.74 -5.03 -12.67
CA ASP A 169 19.73 -6.48 -12.59
C ASP A 169 18.73 -7.05 -13.63
N GLY A 170 18.81 -8.35 -13.88
CA GLY A 170 17.99 -9.04 -14.86
C GLY A 170 18.80 -9.94 -15.76
N PHE A 171 18.14 -10.81 -16.52
CA PHE A 171 18.84 -11.74 -17.40
C PHE A 171 19.74 -11.03 -18.41
N ALA A 172 20.79 -11.72 -18.82
CA ALA A 172 21.75 -11.20 -19.79
C ALA A 172 21.02 -10.55 -20.98
N PRO A 173 21.45 -9.37 -21.48
CA PRO A 173 20.68 -8.63 -22.46
C PRO A 173 20.23 -9.45 -23.67
N ALA A 174 21.11 -10.29 -24.21
CA ALA A 174 20.82 -11.19 -25.33
C ALA A 174 19.68 -12.21 -25.08
N LYS A 175 19.22 -12.38 -23.84
CA LYS A 175 18.12 -13.26 -23.43
C LYS A 175 16.86 -12.48 -23.02
N ASN A 176 16.95 -11.16 -22.84
CA ASN A 176 15.84 -10.32 -22.41
C ASN A 176 15.94 -8.89 -22.98
N ASP A 177 16.05 -8.77 -24.30
CA ASP A 177 16.26 -7.48 -24.98
C ASP A 177 15.21 -6.42 -24.59
N ALA A 178 13.97 -6.83 -24.30
CA ALA A 178 12.88 -5.93 -23.91
C ALA A 178 13.16 -5.17 -22.59
N MET A 179 13.82 -5.79 -21.61
CA MET A 179 14.19 -5.13 -20.35
C MET A 179 15.32 -4.12 -20.52
N TRP A 180 16.13 -4.26 -21.57
CA TRP A 180 17.28 -3.41 -21.88
C TRP A 180 17.01 -2.45 -23.04
N SER A 181 15.73 -2.21 -23.36
CA SER A 181 15.31 -1.32 -24.45
C SER A 181 15.67 0.14 -24.15
N GLN A 182 15.75 0.97 -25.20
CA GLN A 182 16.01 2.40 -25.02
C GLN A 182 14.90 3.07 -24.20
N ASP A 183 13.63 2.69 -24.42
CA ASP A 183 12.50 3.25 -23.67
C ASP A 183 12.65 3.00 -22.17
N VAL A 184 13.10 1.81 -21.75
CA VAL A 184 13.38 1.50 -20.34
C VAL A 184 14.53 2.35 -19.81
N LEU A 185 15.64 2.45 -20.56
CA LEU A 185 16.81 3.22 -20.12
C LEU A 185 16.49 4.72 -20.03
N ASP A 186 15.64 5.25 -20.90
CA ASP A 186 15.15 6.63 -20.83
C ASP A 186 14.30 6.87 -19.58
N GLN A 187 13.48 5.88 -19.17
CA GLN A 187 12.77 5.95 -17.89
C GLN A 187 13.73 5.92 -16.69
N VAL A 188 14.79 5.10 -16.74
CA VAL A 188 15.85 5.09 -15.71
C VAL A 188 16.51 6.46 -15.60
N GLY A 189 16.83 7.10 -16.73
CA GLY A 189 17.32 8.49 -16.76
C GLY A 189 16.34 9.48 -16.16
N ARG A 190 15.07 9.45 -16.57
CA ARG A 190 13.99 10.33 -16.06
C ARG A 190 13.81 10.22 -14.54
N LEU A 191 13.93 9.01 -14.00
CA LEU A 191 13.72 8.70 -12.60
C LEU A 191 15.00 8.84 -11.75
N SER A 192 16.12 9.27 -12.33
CA SER A 192 17.38 9.43 -11.60
C SER A 192 17.49 10.80 -10.92
N ALA A 193 17.98 10.80 -9.69
CA ALA A 193 18.41 12.02 -9.02
C ALA A 193 19.75 12.51 -9.62
N PRO A 194 20.05 13.81 -9.57
CA PRO A 194 21.40 14.30 -9.86
C PRO A 194 22.43 13.61 -8.95
N GLY A 195 23.48 13.05 -9.57
CA GLY A 195 24.52 12.28 -8.90
C GLY A 195 24.21 10.78 -8.75
N ALA A 196 23.07 10.30 -9.27
CA ALA A 196 22.68 8.91 -9.13
C ALA A 196 23.69 7.94 -9.76
N ARG A 197 23.92 6.79 -9.13
CA ARG A 197 24.91 5.80 -9.59
C ARG A 197 24.28 4.49 -10.02
N ILE A 198 24.78 3.91 -11.10
CA ILE A 198 24.35 2.60 -11.60
C ILE A 198 25.38 1.52 -11.27
N GLY A 199 24.90 0.44 -10.64
CA GLY A 199 25.58 -0.85 -10.58
C GLY A 199 24.94 -1.82 -11.58
N THR A 200 25.76 -2.45 -12.43
CA THR A 200 25.31 -3.50 -13.34
C THR A 200 26.42 -4.48 -13.69
N PHE A 201 26.06 -5.74 -13.92
CA PHE A 201 27.02 -6.77 -14.29
C PHE A 201 27.34 -6.78 -15.80
N THR A 202 26.49 -6.17 -16.63
CA THR A 202 26.64 -6.23 -18.10
C THR A 202 27.61 -5.18 -18.63
N VAL A 203 28.37 -5.56 -19.66
CA VAL A 203 29.25 -4.66 -20.43
C VAL A 203 28.81 -4.54 -21.89
N ALA A 204 27.57 -4.96 -22.19
CA ALA A 204 27.04 -4.95 -23.55
C ALA A 204 27.06 -3.54 -24.16
N GLY A 205 27.56 -3.44 -25.40
CA GLY A 205 27.77 -2.15 -26.05
C GLY A 205 26.49 -1.35 -26.29
N HIS A 206 25.35 -2.01 -26.51
CA HIS A 206 24.06 -1.31 -26.67
C HIS A 206 23.56 -0.72 -25.34
N VAL A 207 23.70 -1.43 -24.21
CA VAL A 207 23.36 -0.92 -22.88
C VAL A 207 24.18 0.31 -22.55
N ARG A 208 25.50 0.28 -22.80
CA ARG A 208 26.37 1.45 -22.63
C ARG A 208 25.88 2.67 -23.42
N ARG A 209 25.61 2.49 -24.71
CA ARG A 209 25.13 3.60 -25.58
C ARG A 209 23.76 4.09 -25.15
N GLY A 210 22.88 3.19 -24.72
CA GLY A 210 21.55 3.56 -24.27
C GLY A 210 21.57 4.33 -22.96
N LEU A 211 22.43 3.97 -22.01
CA LEU A 211 22.66 4.75 -20.79
C LEU A 211 23.21 6.15 -21.10
N GLN A 212 24.14 6.26 -22.06
CA GLN A 212 24.64 7.57 -22.51
C GLN A 212 23.52 8.42 -23.14
N ALA A 213 22.66 7.82 -23.96
CA ALA A 213 21.51 8.50 -24.55
C ALA A 213 20.47 8.93 -23.50
N ALA A 214 20.31 8.13 -22.44
CA ALA A 214 19.46 8.45 -21.28
C ALA A 214 20.06 9.49 -20.33
N GLY A 215 21.26 10.03 -20.64
CA GLY A 215 21.88 11.14 -19.93
C GLY A 215 22.97 10.76 -18.92
N PHE A 216 23.39 9.50 -18.83
CA PHE A 216 24.45 9.09 -17.90
C PHE A 216 25.86 9.26 -18.48
N GLU A 217 26.79 9.64 -17.61
CA GLU A 217 28.22 9.51 -17.85
C GLU A 217 28.67 8.08 -17.54
N VAL A 218 29.08 7.32 -18.55
CA VAL A 218 29.40 5.89 -18.41
C VAL A 218 30.89 5.63 -18.51
N ALA A 219 31.46 4.97 -17.50
CA ALA A 219 32.86 4.56 -17.43
C ALA A 219 32.98 3.02 -17.32
N LYS A 220 34.08 2.47 -17.86
CA LYS A 220 34.46 1.07 -17.66
C LYS A 220 35.37 0.95 -16.43
N ARG A 221 35.15 -0.07 -15.60
CA ARG A 221 35.99 -0.43 -14.46
C ARG A 221 36.41 -1.91 -14.51
N PRO A 222 37.46 -2.32 -13.77
CA PRO A 222 37.76 -3.74 -13.57
C PRO A 222 36.57 -4.50 -12.98
N GLY A 223 36.27 -5.68 -13.50
CA GLY A 223 35.18 -6.54 -13.00
C GLY A 223 35.56 -7.27 -11.69
N PHE A 224 34.58 -7.94 -11.08
CA PHE A 224 34.78 -8.80 -9.90
C PHE A 224 35.00 -10.27 -10.30
N GLY A 225 35.85 -10.99 -9.57
CA GLY A 225 36.16 -12.40 -9.82
C GLY A 225 36.72 -12.65 -11.22
N ARG A 226 36.02 -13.47 -12.02
CA ARG A 226 36.44 -13.87 -13.39
C ARG A 226 36.08 -12.85 -14.49
N LYS A 227 35.28 -11.82 -14.19
CA LYS A 227 34.83 -10.82 -15.20
C LYS A 227 35.91 -9.74 -15.39
N ARG A 228 36.29 -9.46 -16.64
CA ARG A 228 37.37 -8.50 -16.98
C ARG A 228 36.97 -7.04 -16.75
N GLU A 229 35.74 -6.67 -17.08
CA GLU A 229 35.23 -5.30 -16.99
C GLU A 229 33.81 -5.28 -16.40
N ARG A 230 33.43 -4.15 -15.80
CA ARG A 230 32.05 -3.76 -15.44
C ARG A 230 31.77 -2.32 -15.88
N LEU A 231 30.50 -1.94 -15.94
CA LEU A 231 30.10 -0.55 -16.18
C LEU A 231 29.74 0.13 -14.86
N GLU A 232 30.24 1.34 -14.68
CA GLU A 232 29.75 2.29 -13.69
C GLU A 232 29.21 3.50 -14.45
N ALA A 233 28.03 3.97 -14.07
CA ALA A 233 27.43 5.15 -14.68
C ALA A 233 26.96 6.14 -13.63
N VAL A 234 27.11 7.43 -13.91
CA VAL A 234 26.71 8.52 -13.02
C VAL A 234 25.78 9.47 -13.75
N PHE A 235 24.64 9.78 -13.16
CA PHE A 235 23.74 10.82 -13.68
C PHE A 235 24.30 12.20 -13.29
N PRO A 236 24.51 13.11 -14.24
CA PRO A 236 25.22 14.36 -13.98
C PRO A 236 24.46 15.28 -13.03
N GLY A 237 25.21 16.12 -12.33
CA GLY A 237 24.71 17.13 -11.39
C GLY A 237 24.88 16.73 -9.91
N THR A 238 24.55 17.68 -9.04
CA THR A 238 24.65 17.52 -7.59
C THR A 238 23.26 17.44 -6.99
N SER A 239 23.01 16.44 -6.15
CA SER A 239 21.73 16.35 -5.44
C SER A 239 21.46 17.64 -4.68
N ALA A 240 20.28 18.22 -4.90
CA ALA A 240 19.80 19.35 -4.11
C ALA A 240 19.63 18.95 -2.64
N ALA A 241 19.65 19.95 -1.74
CA ALA A 241 19.28 19.77 -0.36
C ALA A 241 17.80 19.36 -0.27
N THR A 242 17.51 18.27 0.44
CA THR A 242 16.15 17.83 0.70
C THR A 242 15.43 18.86 1.58
N MET A 243 14.14 19.10 1.29
CA MET A 243 13.27 19.87 2.18
C MET A 243 13.32 19.30 3.61
N PRO A 244 13.21 20.13 4.65
CA PRO A 244 13.15 19.64 6.02
C PRO A 244 11.91 18.74 6.20
N LEU A 245 12.14 17.51 6.65
CA LEU A 245 11.09 16.55 7.00
C LEU A 245 10.20 17.10 8.12
N PRO A 246 8.88 16.83 8.10
CA PRO A 246 7.99 17.27 9.15
C PRO A 246 8.35 16.58 10.47
N ARG A 247 8.78 17.37 11.47
CA ARG A 247 9.13 16.86 12.80
C ARG A 247 7.89 16.67 13.64
N LYS A 248 6.94 17.62 13.59
CA LYS A 248 5.69 17.58 14.34
C LYS A 248 4.48 17.58 13.41
N VAL A 249 3.60 16.62 13.59
CA VAL A 249 2.43 16.38 12.72
C VAL A 249 1.15 16.34 13.55
N ALA A 250 0.20 17.19 13.18
CA ALA A 250 -1.13 17.19 13.77
C ALA A 250 -2.11 16.43 12.87
N ILE A 251 -2.88 15.49 13.44
CA ILE A 251 -3.90 14.73 12.72
C ILE A 251 -5.27 15.08 13.29
N ILE A 252 -6.23 15.42 12.44
CA ILE A 252 -7.60 15.74 12.86
C ILE A 252 -8.51 14.55 12.54
N GLY A 253 -8.86 13.77 13.57
CA GLY A 253 -9.68 12.58 13.51
C GLY A 253 -8.94 11.35 14.05
N ALA A 254 -9.55 10.61 14.97
CA ALA A 254 -9.01 9.40 15.61
C ALA A 254 -9.77 8.12 15.17
N GLY A 255 -10.35 8.14 13.97
CA GLY A 255 -10.85 6.93 13.29
C GLY A 255 -9.73 6.15 12.60
N ILE A 256 -10.08 5.16 11.78
CA ILE A 256 -9.07 4.32 11.11
C ILE A 256 -8.12 5.09 10.18
N ALA A 257 -8.61 6.16 9.54
CA ALA A 257 -7.77 7.06 8.75
C ALA A 257 -6.68 7.70 9.61
N GLY A 258 -7.07 8.32 10.72
CA GLY A 258 -6.15 8.98 11.64
C GLY A 258 -5.19 8.03 12.32
N ALA A 259 -5.66 6.85 12.74
CA ALA A 259 -4.81 5.81 13.32
C ALA A 259 -3.76 5.29 12.31
N SER A 260 -4.15 5.13 11.04
CA SER A 260 -3.23 4.72 9.98
C SER A 260 -2.18 5.79 9.68
N LEU A 261 -2.59 7.07 9.64
CA LEU A 261 -1.68 8.20 9.49
C LEU A 261 -0.72 8.31 10.68
N ALA A 262 -1.24 8.18 11.90
CA ALA A 262 -0.44 8.24 13.11
C ALA A 262 0.68 7.21 13.08
N ARG A 263 0.36 5.96 12.72
CA ARG A 263 1.35 4.90 12.53
C ARG A 263 2.36 5.23 11.43
N ALA A 264 1.92 5.71 10.27
CA ALA A 264 2.78 5.98 9.13
C ALA A 264 3.76 7.15 9.35
N PHE A 265 3.32 8.21 10.03
CA PHE A 265 4.15 9.36 10.40
C PHE A 265 5.09 9.03 11.57
N ALA A 266 4.59 8.39 12.64
CA ALA A 266 5.42 7.99 13.76
C ALA A 266 6.50 6.98 13.34
N GLY A 267 6.18 6.06 12.42
CA GLY A 267 7.15 5.12 11.85
C GLY A 267 8.30 5.78 11.07
N ARG A 268 8.13 7.04 10.65
CA ARG A 268 9.19 7.87 10.01
C ARG A 268 9.90 8.79 11.01
N GLY A 269 9.57 8.69 12.30
CA GLY A 269 10.18 9.48 13.36
C GLY A 269 9.55 10.85 13.61
N SER A 270 8.38 11.16 13.02
CA SER A 270 7.63 12.37 13.38
C SER A 270 7.03 12.26 14.79
N GLU A 271 7.05 13.36 15.54
CA GLU A 271 6.19 13.58 16.71
C GLU A 271 4.75 13.78 16.22
N VAL A 272 3.86 12.86 16.58
CA VAL A 272 2.45 12.90 16.14
C VAL A 272 1.53 13.23 17.30
N VAL A 273 0.55 14.10 17.06
CA VAL A 273 -0.59 14.32 17.96
C VAL A 273 -1.89 14.21 17.18
N VAL A 274 -2.83 13.42 17.70
CA VAL A 274 -4.16 13.23 17.10
C VAL A 274 -5.19 14.03 17.88
N PHE A 275 -6.07 14.74 17.20
CA PHE A 275 -7.20 15.48 17.78
C PHE A 275 -8.51 14.86 17.32
N ASP A 276 -9.40 14.51 18.24
CA ASP A 276 -10.75 14.04 17.90
C ASP A 276 -11.76 14.56 18.93
N ALA A 277 -12.96 14.94 18.49
CA ALA A 277 -13.98 15.48 19.38
C ALA A 277 -14.61 14.39 20.29
N ALA A 278 -14.77 13.17 19.78
CA ALA A 278 -15.38 12.05 20.48
C ALA A 278 -14.33 11.07 21.04
N GLY A 279 -13.09 11.15 20.57
CA GLY A 279 -11.99 10.28 20.97
C GLY A 279 -11.78 9.10 19.99
N PRO A 280 -10.86 8.17 20.31
CA PRO A 280 -10.52 7.06 19.43
C PRO A 280 -11.72 6.23 19.00
N ALA A 281 -11.85 5.99 17.70
CA ALA A 281 -12.96 5.25 17.09
C ALA A 281 -14.38 5.81 17.41
N GLY A 282 -14.52 7.04 17.90
CA GLY A 282 -15.81 7.62 18.30
C GLY A 282 -16.79 7.93 17.16
N GLY A 283 -16.33 7.87 15.90
CA GLY A 283 -17.16 8.06 14.70
C GLY A 283 -17.48 6.76 13.96
N ALA A 284 -17.50 6.81 12.62
CA ALA A 284 -17.82 5.66 11.75
C ALA A 284 -16.89 4.43 11.90
N SER A 285 -15.77 4.55 12.62
CA SER A 285 -14.85 3.46 12.92
C SER A 285 -15.19 2.72 14.22
N GLY A 286 -16.30 3.03 14.88
CA GLY A 286 -16.70 2.48 16.17
C GLY A 286 -17.69 1.32 16.13
N ALA A 287 -18.02 0.77 14.95
CA ALA A 287 -18.98 -0.34 14.86
C ALA A 287 -18.48 -1.57 15.64
N PRO A 288 -19.37 -2.40 16.24
CA PRO A 288 -18.97 -3.54 17.08
C PRO A 288 -18.18 -4.62 16.33
N ALA A 289 -18.52 -4.82 15.05
CA ALA A 289 -17.78 -5.68 14.13
C ALA A 289 -17.91 -5.13 12.70
N GLY A 290 -17.03 -5.57 11.82
CA GLY A 290 -17.04 -5.20 10.41
C GLY A 290 -16.32 -6.23 9.55
N LEU A 291 -16.32 -6.00 8.24
CA LEU A 291 -15.64 -6.85 7.27
C LEU A 291 -14.48 -6.09 6.63
N LEU A 292 -13.33 -6.74 6.55
CA LEU A 292 -12.21 -6.35 5.69
C LEU A 292 -12.33 -7.14 4.39
N THR A 293 -12.76 -6.48 3.31
CA THR A 293 -12.95 -7.10 1.99
C THR A 293 -12.30 -6.28 0.88
N PRO A 294 -11.77 -6.90 -0.18
CA PRO A 294 -11.27 -6.18 -1.34
C PRO A 294 -12.40 -5.45 -2.08
N ARG A 295 -12.05 -4.39 -2.80
CA ARG A 295 -12.94 -3.72 -3.75
C ARG A 295 -12.75 -4.36 -5.13
N LEU A 296 -13.67 -5.25 -5.50
CA LEU A 296 -13.57 -6.02 -6.74
C LEU A 296 -14.33 -5.36 -7.88
N GLU A 297 -13.67 -5.24 -9.03
CA GLU A 297 -14.26 -4.82 -10.31
C GLU A 297 -13.80 -5.76 -11.43
N ARG A 298 -14.64 -5.94 -12.45
CA ARG A 298 -14.32 -6.75 -13.63
C ARG A 298 -13.57 -5.90 -14.67
N ALA A 299 -12.44 -5.31 -14.28
CA ALA A 299 -11.59 -4.52 -15.16
C ALA A 299 -10.19 -4.37 -14.58
N ASP A 300 -9.19 -4.40 -15.44
CA ASP A 300 -7.83 -4.00 -15.08
C ASP A 300 -7.66 -2.48 -15.26
N ARG A 301 -7.72 -1.74 -14.15
CA ARG A 301 -7.61 -0.27 -14.13
C ARG A 301 -6.71 0.18 -12.97
N PRO A 302 -6.05 1.35 -13.09
CA PRO A 302 -5.18 1.86 -12.03
C PRO A 302 -5.80 1.87 -10.63
N HIS A 303 -7.03 2.37 -10.50
CA HIS A 303 -7.72 2.43 -9.21
C HIS A 303 -8.09 1.03 -8.69
N VAL A 304 -8.35 0.06 -9.57
CA VAL A 304 -8.65 -1.33 -9.19
C VAL A 304 -7.41 -1.95 -8.58
N ARG A 305 -6.28 -1.92 -9.30
CA ARG A 305 -4.97 -2.39 -8.80
C ARG A 305 -4.61 -1.73 -7.47
N ALA A 306 -4.78 -0.42 -7.36
CA ALA A 306 -4.47 0.31 -6.14
C ALA A 306 -5.34 -0.07 -4.95
N THR A 307 -6.65 -0.30 -5.15
CA THR A 307 -7.53 -0.75 -4.04
C THR A 307 -7.28 -2.20 -3.63
N LEU A 308 -6.82 -3.05 -4.55
CA LEU A 308 -6.35 -4.40 -4.23
C LEU A 308 -5.05 -4.37 -3.43
N ALA A 309 -4.07 -3.57 -3.86
CA ALA A 309 -2.84 -3.32 -3.13
C ALA A 309 -3.10 -2.76 -1.72
N ALA A 310 -4.06 -1.84 -1.59
CA ALA A 310 -4.45 -1.27 -0.30
C ALA A 310 -5.03 -2.33 0.64
N PHE A 311 -5.89 -3.21 0.12
CA PHE A 311 -6.44 -4.33 0.88
C PHE A 311 -5.35 -5.28 1.38
N ASP A 312 -4.39 -5.65 0.51
CA ASP A 312 -3.26 -6.52 0.88
C ASP A 312 -2.36 -5.87 1.94
N TYR A 313 -2.07 -4.58 1.79
CA TYR A 313 -1.31 -3.81 2.76
C TYR A 313 -2.02 -3.73 4.11
N ALA A 314 -3.32 -3.43 4.12
CA ALA A 314 -4.14 -3.38 5.33
C ALA A 314 -4.16 -4.72 6.06
N ARG A 315 -4.34 -5.82 5.32
CA ARG A 315 -4.29 -7.18 5.90
C ARG A 315 -2.96 -7.43 6.61
N ARG A 316 -1.83 -7.11 5.97
CA ARG A 316 -0.50 -7.25 6.60
C ARG A 316 -0.34 -6.38 7.85
N CYS A 317 -0.90 -5.17 7.86
CA CYS A 317 -0.87 -4.31 9.05
C CYS A 317 -1.66 -4.87 10.23
N TYR A 318 -2.77 -5.57 9.98
CA TYR A 318 -3.66 -6.08 11.03
C TYR A 318 -3.35 -7.51 11.45
N GLU A 319 -2.53 -8.23 10.69
CA GLU A 319 -2.13 -9.59 10.98
C GLU A 319 -1.58 -9.71 12.41
N GLY A 320 -2.17 -10.62 13.20
CA GLY A 320 -1.80 -10.82 14.61
C GLY A 320 -2.35 -9.80 15.61
N PHE A 321 -3.15 -8.81 15.17
CA PHE A 321 -3.83 -7.92 16.11
C PHE A 321 -5.02 -8.63 16.77
N ASP A 322 -5.20 -8.40 18.07
CA ASP A 322 -6.47 -8.68 18.71
C ASP A 322 -7.57 -7.83 18.04
N GLY A 323 -8.67 -8.48 17.67
CA GLY A 323 -9.72 -7.89 16.84
C GLY A 323 -9.58 -8.13 15.34
N PHE A 324 -8.51 -8.79 14.85
CA PHE A 324 -8.39 -9.23 13.45
C PHE A 324 -8.62 -10.75 13.36
N TYR A 325 -9.63 -11.16 12.58
CA TYR A 325 -10.04 -12.56 12.48
C TYR A 325 -10.02 -13.01 11.01
N PRO A 326 -8.92 -13.60 10.53
CA PRO A 326 -8.85 -14.16 9.19
C PRO A 326 -9.79 -15.39 9.07
N GLY A 327 -10.14 -15.77 7.84
CA GLY A 327 -11.07 -16.89 7.59
C GLY A 327 -11.92 -16.72 6.33
N GLY A 328 -11.74 -15.60 5.61
CA GLY A 328 -12.46 -15.28 4.40
C GLY A 328 -13.88 -14.80 4.64
N VAL A 329 -14.48 -14.26 3.58
CA VAL A 329 -15.84 -13.73 3.55
C VAL A 329 -16.53 -14.27 2.31
N VAL A 330 -17.79 -14.65 2.44
CA VAL A 330 -18.61 -15.14 1.34
C VAL A 330 -19.56 -14.04 0.87
N ARG A 331 -19.70 -13.85 -0.44
CA ARG A 331 -20.67 -12.92 -1.01
C ARG A 331 -21.70 -13.65 -1.86
N LEU A 332 -22.96 -13.55 -1.44
CA LEU A 332 -24.11 -14.10 -2.17
C LEU A 332 -24.42 -13.22 -3.38
N ALA A 333 -24.71 -13.85 -4.51
CA ALA A 333 -25.28 -13.16 -5.67
C ALA A 333 -26.76 -12.89 -5.41
N LYS A 334 -27.20 -11.64 -5.60
CA LYS A 334 -28.62 -11.27 -5.44
C LYS A 334 -29.49 -11.69 -6.63
N ASP A 335 -28.89 -11.83 -7.81
CA ASP A 335 -29.54 -12.14 -9.06
C ASP A 335 -28.52 -12.74 -10.06
N GLU A 336 -29.04 -13.28 -11.17
CA GLU A 336 -28.24 -13.89 -12.24
C GLU A 336 -27.22 -12.91 -12.86
N ARG A 337 -27.55 -11.62 -12.92
CA ARG A 337 -26.64 -10.59 -13.44
C ARG A 337 -25.43 -10.42 -12.53
N GLU A 338 -25.64 -10.43 -11.21
CA GLU A 338 -24.56 -10.36 -10.24
C GLU A 338 -23.73 -11.64 -10.21
N ALA A 339 -24.36 -12.81 -10.37
CA ALA A 339 -23.67 -14.09 -10.50
C ALA A 339 -22.71 -14.10 -11.71
N GLN A 340 -23.18 -13.66 -12.88
CA GLN A 340 -22.34 -13.51 -14.08
C GLN A 340 -21.20 -12.50 -13.87
N ARG A 341 -21.46 -11.41 -13.14
CA ARG A 341 -20.41 -10.45 -12.77
C ARG A 341 -19.36 -11.08 -11.87
N PHE A 342 -19.76 -11.86 -10.87
CA PHE A 342 -18.84 -12.54 -9.95
C PHE A 342 -18.00 -13.60 -10.64
N ALA A 343 -18.58 -14.42 -11.52
CA ALA A 343 -17.83 -15.34 -12.36
C ALA A 343 -16.78 -14.59 -13.21
N GLY A 344 -17.17 -13.45 -13.80
CA GLY A 344 -16.26 -12.61 -14.58
C GLY A 344 -15.16 -11.95 -13.76
N ILE A 345 -15.40 -11.63 -12.48
CA ILE A 345 -14.37 -11.11 -11.55
C ILE A 345 -13.41 -12.22 -11.16
N ALA A 346 -13.92 -13.39 -10.75
CA ALA A 346 -13.09 -14.52 -10.33
C ALA A 346 -12.14 -14.97 -11.46
N ALA A 347 -12.60 -14.90 -12.73
CA ALA A 347 -11.76 -15.21 -13.89
C ALA A 347 -10.55 -14.27 -14.11
N LEU A 348 -10.52 -13.09 -13.46
CA LEU A 348 -9.37 -12.16 -13.51
C LEU A 348 -8.42 -12.33 -12.32
N MET A 349 -8.79 -13.13 -11.32
CA MET A 349 -8.10 -13.24 -10.03
C MET A 349 -7.45 -14.62 -9.90
N ASP A 350 -6.63 -14.77 -8.85
CA ASP A 350 -6.06 -16.05 -8.43
C ASP A 350 -6.99 -16.78 -7.45
N GLU A 351 -6.50 -17.86 -6.83
CA GLU A 351 -7.20 -18.67 -5.84
C GLU A 351 -7.70 -17.90 -4.60
N ARG A 352 -7.41 -16.60 -4.49
CA ARG A 352 -7.87 -15.75 -3.38
C ARG A 352 -9.31 -15.29 -3.57
N VAL A 353 -9.83 -15.32 -4.80
CA VAL A 353 -11.21 -14.93 -5.13
C VAL A 353 -11.80 -15.95 -6.10
N GLU A 354 -12.72 -16.78 -5.59
CA GLU A 354 -13.28 -17.91 -6.35
C GLU A 354 -14.80 -17.80 -6.47
N TRP A 355 -15.34 -18.27 -7.59
CA TRP A 355 -16.78 -18.40 -7.81
C TRP A 355 -17.13 -19.88 -7.92
N ASP A 356 -17.97 -20.39 -7.02
CA ASP A 356 -18.35 -21.82 -6.99
C ASP A 356 -19.66 -22.15 -7.72
N GLY A 357 -20.23 -21.19 -8.44
CA GLY A 357 -21.54 -21.32 -9.09
C GLY A 357 -22.68 -20.70 -8.29
N SER A 358 -22.47 -20.39 -7.01
CA SER A 358 -23.52 -19.82 -6.13
C SER A 358 -23.05 -18.61 -5.33
N VAL A 359 -21.80 -18.63 -4.85
CA VAL A 359 -21.24 -17.58 -4.02
C VAL A 359 -19.84 -17.21 -4.46
N LEU A 360 -19.49 -15.93 -4.25
CA LEU A 360 -18.14 -15.44 -4.44
C LEU A 360 -17.39 -15.57 -3.13
N GLN A 361 -16.38 -16.44 -3.10
CA GLN A 361 -15.52 -16.67 -1.95
C GLN A 361 -14.34 -15.71 -2.01
N MET A 362 -14.13 -14.93 -0.95
CA MET A 362 -12.97 -14.05 -0.80
C MET A 362 -12.11 -14.60 0.34
N HIS A 363 -11.16 -15.48 0.03
CA HIS A 363 -10.43 -16.27 1.03
C HIS A 363 -9.50 -15.43 1.90
N ALA A 364 -8.92 -14.38 1.33
CA ALA A 364 -8.04 -13.46 2.06
C ALA A 364 -8.80 -12.39 2.87
N ALA A 365 -10.13 -12.32 2.76
CA ALA A 365 -10.95 -11.37 3.53
C ALA A 365 -11.03 -11.78 5.01
N ALA A 366 -11.44 -10.86 5.86
CA ALA A 366 -11.47 -11.08 7.31
C ALA A 366 -12.66 -10.39 7.98
N ARG A 367 -12.99 -10.87 9.17
CA ARG A 367 -13.80 -10.12 10.13
C ARG A 367 -12.87 -9.26 10.98
N ILE A 368 -13.33 -8.07 11.34
CA ILE A 368 -12.61 -7.17 12.24
C ILE A 368 -13.50 -6.68 13.37
N GLU A 369 -12.87 -6.30 14.49
CA GLU A 369 -13.44 -5.49 15.56
C GLU A 369 -12.84 -4.08 15.47
N PRO A 370 -13.54 -3.14 14.78
CA PRO A 370 -13.04 -1.83 14.39
C PRO A 370 -12.29 -1.05 15.48
N ALA A 371 -12.88 -0.91 16.68
CA ALA A 371 -12.28 -0.15 17.78
C ALA A 371 -10.94 -0.76 18.27
N ARG A 372 -10.83 -2.09 18.31
CA ARG A 372 -9.58 -2.77 18.69
C ARG A 372 -8.48 -2.54 17.65
N ILE A 373 -8.83 -2.63 16.37
CA ILE A 373 -7.89 -2.32 15.28
C ILE A 373 -7.42 -0.86 15.36
N VAL A 374 -8.34 0.09 15.56
CA VAL A 374 -7.99 1.52 15.70
C VAL A 374 -7.04 1.74 16.88
N ALA A 375 -7.32 1.13 18.04
CA ALA A 375 -6.47 1.25 19.22
C ALA A 375 -5.06 0.69 18.97
N ARG A 376 -4.94 -0.50 18.35
CA ARG A 376 -3.63 -1.09 18.01
C ARG A 376 -2.87 -0.31 16.95
N MET A 377 -3.57 0.31 16.01
CA MET A 377 -2.96 1.17 14.98
C MET A 377 -2.46 2.50 15.56
N LEU A 378 -3.18 3.10 16.51
CA LEU A 378 -2.74 4.30 17.23
C LEU A 378 -1.50 4.03 18.10
N GLY A 379 -1.44 2.87 18.74
CA GLY A 379 -0.35 2.54 19.67
C GLY A 379 -0.27 3.57 20.79
N ASP A 380 0.93 4.13 21.02
CA ASP A 380 1.20 5.10 22.08
C ASP A 380 1.06 6.57 21.62
N VAL A 381 0.59 6.81 20.39
CA VAL A 381 0.41 8.18 19.88
C VAL A 381 -0.63 8.93 20.72
N PRO A 382 -0.31 10.14 21.23
CA PRO A 382 -1.24 10.90 22.06
C PRO A 382 -2.49 11.31 21.27
N VAL A 383 -3.64 11.05 21.87
CA VAL A 383 -4.96 11.49 21.36
C VAL A 383 -5.54 12.54 22.30
N CYS A 384 -5.65 13.77 21.83
CA CYS A 384 -6.30 14.86 22.52
C CYS A 384 -7.80 14.86 22.17
N GLN A 385 -8.66 14.64 23.17
CA GLN A 385 -10.09 14.76 22.98
C GLN A 385 -10.51 16.24 22.89
N ALA A 386 -10.49 16.80 21.69
CA ALA A 386 -10.82 18.19 21.41
C ALA A 386 -11.32 18.38 19.98
N ARG A 387 -12.26 19.31 19.80
CA ARG A 387 -12.75 19.73 18.48
C ARG A 387 -11.86 20.83 17.93
N ILE A 388 -11.33 20.63 16.72
CA ILE A 388 -10.68 21.67 15.94
C ILE A 388 -11.75 22.45 15.17
N ALA A 389 -11.81 23.76 15.39
CA ALA A 389 -12.77 24.65 14.73
C ALA A 389 -12.19 25.27 13.46
N SER A 390 -10.90 25.63 13.50
CA SER A 390 -10.19 26.18 12.34
C SER A 390 -8.73 25.74 12.31
N VAL A 391 -8.18 25.79 11.09
CA VAL A 391 -6.78 25.51 10.80
C VAL A 391 -6.27 26.67 9.95
N SER A 392 -5.14 27.26 10.35
CA SER A 392 -4.46 28.28 9.56
C SER A 392 -3.05 27.80 9.21
N GLU A 393 -2.69 27.96 7.95
CA GLU A 393 -1.38 27.59 7.42
C GLU A 393 -0.56 28.86 7.15
N THR A 394 0.71 28.82 7.54
CA THR A 394 1.74 29.83 7.23
C THR A 394 2.89 29.16 6.49
N ASP A 395 3.85 29.95 6.00
CA ASP A 395 5.03 29.41 5.31
C ASP A 395 5.85 28.43 6.17
N ASN A 396 5.77 28.56 7.50
CA ASN A 396 6.63 27.81 8.44
C ASN A 396 5.89 26.79 9.31
N GLU A 397 4.60 27.01 9.60
CA GLU A 397 3.85 26.18 10.53
C GLU A 397 2.35 26.17 10.22
N VAL A 398 1.66 25.20 10.82
CA VAL A 398 0.20 25.12 10.89
C VAL A 398 -0.27 25.33 12.33
N LEU A 399 -1.36 26.08 12.49
CA LEU A 399 -1.99 26.35 13.78
C LEU A 399 -3.38 25.70 13.81
N LEU A 400 -3.64 24.90 14.86
CA LEU A 400 -4.95 24.31 15.12
C LEU A 400 -5.63 25.07 16.26
N VAL A 401 -6.84 25.55 16.02
CA VAL A 401 -7.57 26.43 16.94
C VAL A 401 -8.93 25.83 17.30
N ASN A 402 -9.31 25.92 18.57
CA ASN A 402 -10.62 25.47 19.05
C ASN A 402 -11.71 26.53 18.82
N ALA A 403 -12.96 26.21 19.20
CA ALA A 403 -14.09 27.14 19.01
C ALA A 403 -13.97 28.44 19.81
N ASP A 404 -13.21 28.44 20.90
CA ASP A 404 -12.96 29.62 21.76
C ASP A 404 -11.82 30.52 21.22
N GLY A 405 -11.23 30.19 20.06
CA GLY A 405 -10.09 30.91 19.51
C GLY A 405 -8.75 30.56 20.16
N LYS A 406 -8.69 29.56 21.04
CA LYS A 406 -7.44 29.09 21.67
C LYS A 406 -6.67 28.17 20.73
N THR A 407 -5.39 28.49 20.50
CA THR A 407 -4.45 27.57 19.83
C THR A 407 -4.23 26.31 20.67
N LEU A 408 -4.55 25.16 20.11
CA LEU A 408 -4.34 23.86 20.73
C LEU A 408 -3.02 23.20 20.30
N CYS A 409 -2.57 23.45 19.07
CA CYS A 409 -1.33 22.88 18.54
C CYS A 409 -0.67 23.79 17.51
N ARG A 410 0.67 23.78 17.52
CA ARG A 410 1.54 24.24 16.44
C ARG A 410 2.27 23.02 15.89
N ALA A 411 2.32 22.86 14.57
CA ALA A 411 2.94 21.72 13.91
C ALA A 411 3.59 22.13 12.58
N ASP A 412 4.44 21.27 12.02
CA ASP A 412 5.04 21.48 10.70
C ASP A 412 4.02 21.21 9.59
N CYS A 413 3.15 20.22 9.79
CA CYS A 413 2.04 19.90 8.89
C CYS A 413 0.80 19.37 9.62
N VAL A 414 -0.34 19.41 8.93
CA VAL A 414 -1.64 18.93 9.39
C VAL A 414 -2.22 17.93 8.39
N VAL A 415 -2.85 16.87 8.91
CA VAL A 415 -3.59 15.91 8.09
C VAL A 415 -5.05 15.83 8.56
N PHE A 416 -5.98 16.12 7.64
CA PHE A 416 -7.41 16.00 7.88
C PHE A 416 -7.87 14.55 7.66
N ALA A 417 -8.36 13.92 8.72
CA ALA A 417 -8.83 12.53 8.76
C ALA A 417 -10.18 12.40 9.49
N CYS A 418 -10.97 13.47 9.51
CA CYS A 418 -12.16 13.66 10.34
C CYS A 418 -13.46 13.07 9.72
N GLY A 419 -13.33 12.11 8.81
CA GLY A 419 -14.46 11.40 8.20
C GLY A 419 -15.46 12.37 7.56
N ALA A 420 -16.73 12.26 7.93
CA ALA A 420 -17.80 13.11 7.39
C ALA A 420 -17.64 14.59 7.79
N GLY A 421 -16.95 14.89 8.90
CA GLY A 421 -16.62 16.26 9.28
C GLY A 421 -15.74 16.99 8.24
N MET A 422 -15.17 16.25 7.28
CA MET A 422 -14.42 16.81 6.17
C MET A 422 -15.25 17.77 5.29
N THR A 423 -16.58 17.72 5.35
CA THR A 423 -17.48 18.67 4.65
C THR A 423 -17.18 20.14 4.95
N ALA A 424 -16.60 20.44 6.13
CA ALA A 424 -16.19 21.80 6.49
C ALA A 424 -14.95 22.31 5.73
N TRP A 425 -14.15 21.40 5.15
CA TRP A 425 -12.86 21.72 4.51
C TRP A 425 -12.77 21.26 3.05
N TYR A 426 -13.61 20.32 2.62
CA TYR A 426 -13.58 19.76 1.27
C TYR A 426 -15.00 19.46 0.77
N PRO A 427 -15.46 20.14 -0.30
CA PRO A 427 -16.88 20.16 -0.69
C PRO A 427 -17.37 18.86 -1.34
N ASP A 428 -16.49 18.06 -1.94
CA ASP A 428 -16.86 16.84 -2.67
C ASP A 428 -17.03 15.61 -1.74
N ILE A 429 -17.21 15.82 -0.43
CA ILE A 429 -17.56 14.78 0.54
C ILE A 429 -19.08 14.75 0.74
N SER A 430 -19.66 13.56 0.58
CA SER A 430 -21.07 13.28 0.84
C SER A 430 -21.22 12.36 2.06
N PRO A 431 -21.83 12.86 3.14
CA PRO A 431 -22.18 12.04 4.29
C PRO A 431 -23.20 10.95 3.96
N SER A 432 -23.02 9.77 4.56
CA SER A 432 -24.00 8.69 4.51
C SER A 432 -24.08 7.96 5.85
N ALA A 433 -25.15 8.26 6.58
CA ALA A 433 -25.50 7.57 7.81
C ALA A 433 -25.74 6.08 7.56
N GLY A 434 -25.38 5.26 8.54
CA GLY A 434 -25.57 3.82 8.52
C GLY A 434 -25.78 3.29 9.92
N GLN A 435 -26.62 2.27 10.00
CA GLN A 435 -26.96 1.56 11.24
C GLN A 435 -26.68 0.08 11.08
N VAL A 436 -26.25 -0.54 12.18
CA VAL A 436 -26.14 -1.99 12.36
C VAL A 436 -26.74 -2.38 13.71
N ALA A 437 -27.12 -3.64 13.85
CA ALA A 437 -27.57 -4.18 15.14
C ALA A 437 -26.87 -5.50 15.43
N VAL A 438 -26.53 -5.72 16.70
CA VAL A 438 -26.10 -7.00 17.25
C VAL A 438 -27.30 -7.65 17.91
N PHE A 439 -27.60 -8.87 17.52
CA PHE A 439 -28.67 -9.69 18.08
C PHE A 439 -28.07 -10.84 18.88
N ALA A 440 -28.70 -11.19 20.00
CA ALA A 440 -28.38 -12.41 20.72
C ALA A 440 -28.66 -13.62 19.81
N GLY A 441 -27.72 -14.56 19.71
CA GLY A 441 -27.86 -15.72 18.84
C GLY A 441 -26.56 -16.12 18.18
N GLU A 442 -26.64 -17.18 17.39
CA GLU A 442 -25.49 -17.71 16.66
C GLU A 442 -25.28 -16.95 15.35
N ALA A 443 -24.02 -16.63 15.07
CA ALA A 443 -23.59 -16.03 13.81
C ALA A 443 -23.29 -17.11 12.76
N PRO A 444 -23.35 -16.80 11.45
CA PRO A 444 -22.95 -17.75 10.44
C PRO A 444 -21.47 -18.14 10.62
N ALA A 445 -21.14 -19.41 10.33
CA ALA A 445 -19.80 -19.96 10.53
C ALA A 445 -18.69 -19.17 9.81
N ARG A 446 -19.03 -18.57 8.66
CA ARG A 446 -18.20 -17.56 7.98
C ARG A 446 -18.99 -16.26 7.84
N PRO A 447 -18.35 -15.08 7.87
CA PRO A 447 -19.03 -13.83 7.54
C PRO A 447 -19.60 -13.87 6.11
N VAL A 448 -20.81 -13.33 5.94
CA VAL A 448 -21.53 -13.33 4.66
C VAL A 448 -22.02 -11.94 4.30
N THR A 449 -22.01 -11.58 3.02
CA THR A 449 -22.57 -10.32 2.50
C THR A 449 -23.44 -10.54 1.26
N TRP A 450 -24.49 -9.73 1.08
CA TRP A 450 -25.49 -9.84 0.00
C TRP A 450 -26.08 -8.48 -0.42
N GLY A 451 -25.44 -7.38 -0.02
CA GLY A 451 -26.00 -6.01 -0.02
C GLY A 451 -26.12 -5.49 1.40
N GLY A 452 -26.54 -6.36 2.32
CA GLY A 452 -26.18 -6.29 3.75
C GLY A 452 -25.02 -7.23 4.07
N TYR A 453 -24.78 -7.48 5.36
CA TYR A 453 -23.84 -8.47 5.85
C TYR A 453 -24.26 -8.98 7.23
N ALA A 454 -23.81 -10.20 7.54
CA ALA A 454 -23.83 -10.76 8.88
C ALA A 454 -22.49 -11.38 9.25
N CYS A 455 -22.08 -11.18 10.51
CA CYS A 455 -20.87 -11.78 11.07
C CYS A 455 -20.97 -11.90 12.60
N ALA A 456 -20.07 -12.68 13.19
CA ALA A 456 -19.93 -12.72 14.64
C ALA A 456 -19.58 -11.33 15.19
N ALA A 457 -20.12 -10.99 16.35
CA ALA A 457 -19.78 -9.79 17.11
C ALA A 457 -19.80 -10.12 18.61
N PRO A 458 -19.15 -9.30 19.46
CA PRO A 458 -19.30 -9.46 20.91
C PRO A 458 -20.78 -9.50 21.30
N GLY A 459 -21.21 -10.60 21.94
CA GLY A 459 -22.60 -10.79 22.39
C GLY A 459 -23.56 -11.45 21.39
N GLY A 460 -23.14 -11.76 20.15
CA GLY A 460 -23.97 -12.52 19.21
C GLY A 460 -23.65 -12.29 17.74
N VAL A 461 -24.68 -12.06 16.93
CA VAL A 461 -24.57 -11.84 15.48
C VAL A 461 -24.86 -10.38 15.13
N LEU A 462 -23.91 -9.73 14.46
CA LEU A 462 -24.15 -8.42 13.86
C LEU A 462 -24.82 -8.61 12.50
N VAL A 463 -25.86 -7.82 12.24
CA VAL A 463 -26.52 -7.71 10.94
C VAL A 463 -26.66 -6.24 10.55
N GLY A 464 -26.36 -5.93 9.30
CA GLY A 464 -26.44 -4.57 8.78
C GLY A 464 -26.05 -4.46 7.31
N ALA A 465 -25.78 -3.28 6.76
CA ALA A 465 -26.05 -1.98 7.34
C ALA A 465 -27.07 -1.22 6.49
N THR A 466 -27.79 -0.26 7.08
CA THR A 466 -28.53 0.73 6.29
C THR A 466 -27.59 1.65 5.50
N HIS A 467 -28.13 2.34 4.49
CA HIS A 467 -27.44 3.36 3.70
C HIS A 467 -28.37 4.55 3.48
N VAL A 468 -28.33 5.51 4.41
CA VAL A 468 -29.15 6.72 4.36
C VAL A 468 -28.25 7.89 3.94
N ALA A 469 -28.73 8.74 3.04
CA ALA A 469 -28.00 9.94 2.62
C ALA A 469 -28.07 11.01 3.71
N GLY A 470 -26.96 11.71 3.96
CA GLY A 470 -26.89 12.75 4.99
C GLY A 470 -26.24 12.27 6.29
N GLU A 471 -26.32 13.14 7.31
CA GLU A 471 -25.62 13.01 8.60
C GLU A 471 -26.50 12.45 9.72
N ASP A 472 -27.80 12.26 9.47
CA ASP A 472 -28.74 11.78 10.48
C ASP A 472 -28.49 10.27 10.78
N ALA A 473 -27.73 10.03 11.84
CA ALA A 473 -27.34 8.69 12.31
C ALA A 473 -28.09 8.30 13.58
N GLY A 474 -29.40 8.58 13.66
CA GLY A 474 -30.27 8.04 14.70
C GLY A 474 -30.54 6.54 14.55
N PRO A 475 -30.91 5.83 15.64
CA PRO A 475 -31.44 4.47 15.53
C PRO A 475 -32.83 4.47 14.87
N ASP A 476 -33.01 3.62 13.88
CA ASP A 476 -34.25 3.38 13.14
C ASP A 476 -34.78 1.97 13.45
N GLU A 477 -35.98 1.90 14.07
CA GLU A 477 -36.62 0.63 14.46
C GLU A 477 -37.05 -0.22 13.24
N PRO A 478 -37.70 0.34 12.20
CA PRO A 478 -37.91 -0.33 10.91
C PRO A 478 -36.66 -1.01 10.34
N ALA A 479 -35.48 -0.37 10.42
CA ALA A 479 -34.23 -0.98 9.98
C ALA A 479 -33.87 -2.25 10.77
N ILE A 480 -34.08 -2.24 12.09
CA ILE A 480 -33.81 -3.41 12.96
C ILE A 480 -34.71 -4.59 12.58
N ALA A 481 -36.00 -4.34 12.34
CA ALA A 481 -36.93 -5.37 11.87
C ALA A 481 -36.48 -5.94 10.51
N GLY A 482 -36.10 -5.06 9.57
CA GLY A 482 -35.57 -5.46 8.26
C GLY A 482 -34.29 -6.28 8.34
N PHE A 483 -33.39 -5.99 9.29
CA PHE A 483 -32.20 -6.80 9.54
C PHE A 483 -32.55 -8.21 10.01
N ARG A 484 -33.50 -8.33 10.94
CA ARG A 484 -33.97 -9.63 11.44
C ARG A 484 -34.59 -10.48 10.33
N GLU A 485 -35.43 -9.87 9.50
CA GLU A 485 -36.04 -10.54 8.35
C GLU A 485 -35.01 -10.97 7.30
N ALA A 486 -34.06 -10.10 6.97
CA ALA A 486 -32.98 -10.43 6.04
C ALA A 486 -32.12 -11.59 6.59
N TYR A 487 -31.81 -11.58 7.89
CA TYR A 487 -31.07 -12.65 8.54
C TYR A 487 -31.81 -13.98 8.46
N ALA A 488 -33.10 -14.02 8.82
CA ALA A 488 -33.92 -15.23 8.75
C ALA A 488 -34.05 -15.77 7.31
N ARG A 489 -34.09 -14.89 6.30
CA ARG A 489 -34.14 -15.28 4.89
C ARG A 489 -32.85 -15.97 4.42
N HIS A 490 -31.69 -15.46 4.83
CA HIS A 490 -30.40 -16.00 4.40
C HIS A 490 -29.92 -17.17 5.27
N PHE A 491 -30.39 -17.27 6.52
CA PHE A 491 -29.99 -18.30 7.48
C PHE A 491 -31.22 -18.91 8.16
N PRO A 492 -32.05 -19.70 7.44
CA PRO A 492 -33.31 -20.23 7.98
C PRO A 492 -33.14 -21.17 9.17
N SER A 493 -31.94 -21.75 9.34
CA SER A 493 -31.59 -22.59 10.50
C SER A 493 -31.09 -21.79 11.70
N LEU A 494 -30.79 -20.50 11.54
CA LEU A 494 -30.29 -19.62 12.60
C LEU A 494 -31.37 -18.62 13.01
N LYS A 495 -31.29 -18.13 14.25
CA LYS A 495 -32.24 -17.14 14.78
C LYS A 495 -31.49 -15.96 15.35
N ALA A 496 -31.89 -14.76 14.93
CA ALA A 496 -31.60 -13.54 15.65
C ALA A 496 -32.63 -13.42 16.79
N GLY A 497 -32.15 -13.33 18.03
CA GLY A 497 -32.93 -13.13 19.25
C GLY A 497 -33.06 -11.64 19.61
N GLU A 498 -33.07 -11.29 20.88
CA GLU A 498 -33.19 -9.89 21.31
C GLU A 498 -32.03 -9.01 20.82
N VAL A 499 -32.29 -7.72 20.64
CA VAL A 499 -31.25 -6.75 20.28
C VAL A 499 -30.34 -6.55 21.48
N VAL A 500 -29.06 -6.88 21.32
CA VAL A 500 -28.01 -6.70 22.33
C VAL A 500 -27.44 -5.30 22.26
N GLN A 501 -27.22 -4.80 21.04
CA GLN A 501 -26.62 -3.49 20.82
C GLN A 501 -27.04 -2.93 19.46
N THR A 502 -27.23 -1.63 19.37
CA THR A 502 -27.30 -0.90 18.09
C THR A 502 -26.10 0.03 17.96
N TRP A 503 -25.67 0.25 16.73
CA TRP A 503 -24.65 1.25 16.43
C TRP A 503 -25.05 2.02 15.19
N CYS A 504 -24.87 3.34 15.25
CA CYS A 504 -25.06 4.24 14.13
C CYS A 504 -23.82 5.11 13.94
N GLY A 505 -23.52 5.43 12.67
CA GLY A 505 -22.41 6.32 12.35
C GLY A 505 -22.50 6.88 10.93
N VAL A 506 -21.75 7.95 10.69
CA VAL A 506 -21.78 8.69 9.42
C VAL A 506 -20.53 8.41 8.60
N ARG A 507 -20.69 7.73 7.47
CA ARG A 507 -19.61 7.48 6.51
C ARG A 507 -19.38 8.72 5.65
N ALA A 508 -18.14 8.96 5.26
CA ALA A 508 -17.80 9.93 4.23
C ALA A 508 -17.63 9.21 2.89
N SER A 509 -18.41 9.57 1.88
CA SER A 509 -18.25 9.09 0.50
C SER A 509 -17.89 10.24 -0.43
N THR A 510 -17.41 9.90 -1.62
CA THR A 510 -17.20 10.82 -2.75
C THR A 510 -18.14 10.45 -3.90
N PRO A 511 -18.33 11.32 -4.91
CA PRO A 511 -19.15 11.01 -6.09
C PRO A 511 -18.73 9.72 -6.82
N ASP A 512 -17.43 9.46 -6.94
CA ASP A 512 -16.91 8.25 -7.61
C ASP A 512 -16.69 7.06 -6.66
N ARG A 513 -17.02 7.21 -5.38
CA ARG A 513 -16.86 6.19 -4.33
C ARG A 513 -15.41 5.74 -4.12
N LEU A 514 -14.44 6.52 -4.58
CA LEU A 514 -13.03 6.35 -4.25
C LEU A 514 -12.62 7.31 -3.13
N PRO A 515 -11.70 6.91 -2.23
CA PRO A 515 -11.16 7.81 -1.22
C PRO A 515 -10.57 9.10 -1.80
N VAL A 516 -10.32 10.06 -0.92
CA VAL A 516 -9.48 11.23 -1.20
C VAL A 516 -8.24 11.12 -0.34
N ALA A 517 -7.06 11.13 -0.95
CA ALA A 517 -5.77 11.02 -0.27
C ALA A 517 -4.72 11.85 -1.00
N GLY A 518 -4.14 12.85 -0.35
CA GLY A 518 -3.13 13.71 -0.96
C GLY A 518 -2.99 15.08 -0.30
N ALA A 519 -2.28 15.99 -0.97
CA ALA A 519 -2.08 17.37 -0.51
C ALA A 519 -3.32 18.23 -0.78
N LEU A 520 -3.67 19.08 0.19
CA LEU A 520 -4.60 20.20 0.04
C LEU A 520 -3.86 21.54 -0.09
N GLY A 521 -2.64 21.61 0.46
CA GLY A 521 -1.74 22.75 0.40
C GLY A 521 -0.30 22.31 0.72
N PRO A 522 0.65 23.26 0.82
CA PRO A 522 2.05 22.97 1.09
C PRO A 522 2.31 22.17 2.38
N ARG A 523 1.51 22.39 3.43
CA ARG A 523 1.63 21.76 4.76
C ARG A 523 0.34 21.10 5.22
N SER A 524 -0.67 21.01 4.35
CA SER A 524 -1.98 20.45 4.67
C SER A 524 -2.31 19.28 3.75
N PHE A 525 -2.73 18.16 4.34
CA PHE A 525 -3.03 16.91 3.63
C PHE A 525 -4.38 16.34 4.05
N VAL A 526 -4.94 15.42 3.28
CA VAL A 526 -6.23 14.77 3.58
C VAL A 526 -6.16 13.27 3.41
N LEU A 527 -6.90 12.54 4.26
CA LEU A 527 -7.32 11.17 4.05
C LEU A 527 -8.79 11.02 4.49
N SER A 528 -9.72 11.07 3.53
CA SER A 528 -11.16 10.95 3.79
C SER A 528 -11.90 10.26 2.63
N GLY A 529 -13.23 10.30 2.62
CA GLY A 529 -14.03 9.71 1.55
C GLY A 529 -13.98 8.17 1.48
N LEU A 530 -13.59 7.52 2.59
CA LEU A 530 -13.31 6.09 2.67
C LEU A 530 -14.54 5.16 2.51
N GLY A 531 -15.75 5.73 2.53
CA GLY A 531 -17.00 5.00 2.40
C GLY A 531 -17.15 3.88 3.43
N SER A 532 -17.59 2.70 2.98
CA SER A 532 -17.75 1.50 3.81
C SER A 532 -16.53 0.57 3.79
N ARG A 533 -15.40 1.00 3.23
CA ARG A 533 -14.17 0.18 3.07
C ARG A 533 -12.94 0.85 3.68
N GLY A 534 -13.14 1.72 4.68
CA GLY A 534 -12.03 2.48 5.29
C GLY A 534 -10.92 1.61 5.85
N PHE A 535 -11.25 0.49 6.49
CA PHE A 535 -10.25 -0.45 7.01
C PHE A 535 -9.44 -1.14 5.89
N ALA A 536 -9.96 -1.25 4.67
CA ALA A 536 -9.21 -1.82 3.55
C ALA A 536 -8.33 -0.78 2.84
N HIS A 537 -8.70 0.50 2.86
CA HIS A 537 -8.00 1.53 2.09
C HIS A 537 -7.07 2.40 2.93
N ALA A 538 -7.44 2.72 4.17
CA ALA A 538 -6.76 3.71 4.99
C ALA A 538 -5.26 3.40 5.22
N PRO A 539 -4.83 2.15 5.49
CA PRO A 539 -3.41 1.86 5.76
C PRO A 539 -2.46 2.25 4.63
N LEU A 540 -2.72 1.83 3.39
CA LEU A 540 -1.84 2.16 2.26
C LEU A 540 -1.96 3.63 1.85
N LEU A 541 -3.17 4.21 1.91
CA LEU A 541 -3.36 5.62 1.58
C LEU A 541 -2.72 6.54 2.62
N ALA A 542 -2.68 6.14 3.90
CA ALA A 542 -1.94 6.85 4.93
C ALA A 542 -0.42 6.77 4.71
N GLU A 543 0.09 5.60 4.32
CA GLU A 543 1.49 5.42 3.92
C GLU A 543 1.84 6.30 2.71
N HIS A 544 0.94 6.44 1.73
CA HIS A 544 1.08 7.36 0.60
C HIS A 544 1.14 8.82 1.06
N VAL A 545 0.20 9.28 1.88
CA VAL A 545 0.17 10.66 2.40
C VAL A 545 1.42 10.98 3.24
N ALA A 546 1.84 10.04 4.09
CA ALA A 546 3.06 10.21 4.88
C ALA A 546 4.31 10.30 3.99
N ALA A 547 4.39 9.50 2.93
CA ALA A 547 5.48 9.59 1.95
C ALA A 547 5.49 10.96 1.25
N LEU A 548 4.34 11.44 0.78
CA LEU A 548 4.23 12.77 0.15
C LEU A 548 4.69 13.88 1.10
N ALA A 549 4.25 13.87 2.35
CA ALA A 549 4.62 14.87 3.34
C ALA A 549 6.12 14.89 3.69
N HIS A 550 6.80 13.75 3.54
CA HIS A 550 8.24 13.63 3.76
C HIS A 550 9.07 13.81 2.47
N GLY A 551 8.45 13.92 1.30
CA GLY A 551 9.15 13.84 0.03
C GLY A 551 9.80 12.48 -0.23
N HIS A 552 9.30 11.41 0.41
CA HIS A 552 9.75 10.05 0.18
C HIS A 552 9.09 9.44 -1.07
N MET A 553 9.48 8.22 -1.42
CA MET A 553 8.87 7.49 -2.54
C MET A 553 7.34 7.29 -2.32
N PRO A 554 6.47 7.77 -3.22
CA PRO A 554 5.03 7.62 -3.06
C PRO A 554 4.60 6.15 -3.11
N ALA A 555 3.70 5.75 -2.19
CA ALA A 555 3.23 4.36 -2.12
C ALA A 555 2.26 3.94 -3.24
N LEU A 556 1.91 4.86 -4.15
CA LEU A 556 1.01 4.63 -5.28
C LEU A 556 1.69 5.08 -6.58
N PRO A 557 1.49 4.35 -7.69
CA PRO A 557 1.81 4.84 -9.03
C PRO A 557 1.03 6.12 -9.37
N ARG A 558 1.52 6.90 -10.34
CA ARG A 558 0.96 8.18 -10.77
C ARG A 558 -0.50 8.04 -11.20
N SER A 559 -0.80 7.11 -12.09
CA SER A 559 -2.16 6.87 -12.59
C SER A 559 -3.15 6.47 -11.50
N ALA A 560 -2.66 5.76 -10.46
CA ALA A 560 -3.46 5.43 -9.29
C ALA A 560 -3.65 6.64 -8.37
N ALA A 561 -2.58 7.41 -8.12
CA ALA A 561 -2.63 8.62 -7.29
C ALA A 561 -3.64 9.64 -7.84
N GLU A 562 -3.69 9.84 -9.16
CA GLU A 562 -4.69 10.70 -9.83
C GLU A 562 -6.14 10.30 -9.51
N ALA A 563 -6.41 9.01 -9.28
CA ALA A 563 -7.75 8.52 -8.95
C ALA A 563 -8.18 8.86 -7.51
N PHE A 564 -7.21 9.10 -6.61
CA PHE A 564 -7.46 9.47 -5.22
C PHE A 564 -7.13 10.94 -4.92
N ASP A 565 -6.54 11.66 -5.88
CA ASP A 565 -6.11 13.04 -5.74
C ASP A 565 -7.27 13.96 -5.31
N PRO A 566 -7.07 14.87 -4.33
CA PRO A 566 -8.10 15.81 -3.89
C PRO A 566 -8.57 16.79 -4.98
N ALA A 567 -7.73 17.16 -5.94
CA ALA A 567 -8.08 18.06 -7.03
C ALA A 567 -8.85 17.37 -8.17
N ARG A 568 -8.97 16.04 -8.18
CA ARG A 568 -9.53 15.30 -9.33
C ARG A 568 -10.92 15.73 -9.76
N PHE A 569 -11.79 16.13 -8.82
CA PHE A 569 -13.15 16.57 -9.14
C PHE A 569 -13.15 17.96 -9.77
N GLU A 570 -12.28 18.84 -9.28
CA GLU A 570 -12.10 20.17 -9.85
C GLU A 570 -11.54 20.10 -11.27
N ILE A 571 -10.49 19.30 -11.48
CA ILE A 571 -9.93 19.04 -12.81
C ILE A 571 -11.00 18.49 -13.77
N ARG A 572 -11.85 17.56 -13.30
CA ARG A 572 -12.95 17.01 -14.12
C ARG A 572 -14.02 18.06 -14.43
N ARG A 573 -14.35 18.96 -13.50
CA ARG A 573 -15.29 20.07 -13.74
C ARG A 573 -14.74 21.01 -14.80
N GLN A 574 -13.47 21.40 -14.69
CA GLN A 574 -12.80 22.28 -15.65
C GLN A 574 -12.75 21.67 -17.07
N ARG A 575 -12.44 20.37 -17.20
CA ARG A 575 -12.44 19.65 -18.49
C ARG A 575 -13.82 19.52 -19.15
N ARG A 576 -14.91 19.66 -18.40
CA ARG A 576 -16.29 19.59 -18.92
C ARG A 576 -16.87 20.97 -19.23
N GLY A 577 -16.31 22.02 -18.66
CA GLY A 577 -16.78 23.40 -18.79
C GLY A 577 -16.05 24.23 -19.84
N GLY A 578 -14.93 23.74 -20.39
CA GLY A 578 -14.27 24.26 -21.59
C GLY A 578 -14.53 23.35 -22.77
#